data_AF-Q09DX0-F1
#
_entry.id   AF-Q09DX0-F1
#
_cell.length_a   1.000
_cell.length_b   1.000
_cell.length_c   1.000
_cell.angle_alpha   90.00
_cell.angle_beta   90.00
_cell.angle_gamma   90.00
#
_symmetry.space_group_name_H-M   'P 1'
#
loop_
_entity.id
_entity.type
_entity.pdbx_description
1 polymer ?
#
loop_
_entity_poly.entity_id
_entity_poly.type
_entity_poly.pdbx_seq_one_letter_code
_entity_poly.pdbx_strand_id
1 'polypeptide(L)'
;MTTIATSDVHAAVNRAAALILNSAGSDGIVSRKDIRTKLLSLEGTERELVDTLYRFIDRRDSARSARVTKADIDAALAFIRTELVDRFDLDNNGLSEDEVARMSELGKLAVSLARTLKSATAPTGEALSQKIGVLAKGLSFDGYYGTEGGVRIQPFHAAAKLTQLTQDALRATLKLTNRPEHEIARFESADRCLQALIHVHTDMPEYEQAEELVQFMKTHLRELHAAILGRDDPELGSEHPLYIVGIDSAGNLVGLKTGVVWT
;
A
#
# COMPACT_ATOMS: atom_id res chain seq x y z
N MET A 1 5.91 1.14 11.37
CA MET A 1 4.93 0.04 11.42
C MET A 1 3.69 0.50 10.69
N THR A 2 3.13 -0.31 9.79
CA THR A 2 1.99 0.11 8.96
C THR A 2 0.69 -0.20 9.69
N THR A 3 -0.04 0.83 10.15
CA THR A 3 -1.37 0.65 10.76
C THR A 3 -2.42 0.41 9.68
N ILE A 4 -3.52 -0.26 10.03
CA ILE A 4 -4.71 -0.39 9.18
C ILE A 4 -5.84 0.45 9.78
N ALA A 5 -6.50 1.28 8.97
CA ALA A 5 -7.57 2.12 9.48
C ALA A 5 -8.75 1.25 9.94
N THR A 6 -9.31 1.57 11.11
CA THR A 6 -10.47 0.86 11.67
C THR A 6 -11.68 0.88 10.73
N SER A 7 -11.85 1.97 9.96
CA SER A 7 -12.85 2.07 8.89
C SER A 7 -12.67 1.03 7.77
N ASP A 8 -11.43 0.71 7.38
CA ASP A 8 -11.13 -0.31 6.37
C ASP A 8 -11.54 -1.70 6.89
N VAL A 9 -11.30 -1.96 8.19
CA VAL A 9 -11.72 -3.21 8.84
C VAL A 9 -13.23 -3.31 8.93
N HIS A 10 -13.92 -2.23 9.30
CA HIS A 10 -15.39 -2.17 9.27
C HIS A 10 -15.96 -2.45 7.89
N ALA A 11 -15.34 -1.90 6.83
CA ALA A 11 -15.75 -2.17 5.46
C ALA A 11 -15.60 -3.66 5.10
N ALA A 12 -14.50 -4.31 5.52
CA ALA A 12 -14.27 -5.73 5.30
C ALA A 12 -15.32 -6.61 6.01
N VAL A 13 -15.64 -6.32 7.27
CA VAL A 13 -16.69 -7.06 8.01
C VAL A 13 -18.07 -6.85 7.36
N ASN A 14 -18.40 -5.62 6.96
CA ASN A 14 -19.65 -5.32 6.27
C ASN A 14 -19.79 -6.07 4.96
N ARG A 15 -18.69 -6.18 4.20
CA ARG A 15 -18.64 -6.94 2.96
C ARG A 15 -18.92 -8.43 3.22
N ALA A 16 -18.30 -9.02 4.25
CA ALA A 16 -18.58 -10.40 4.62
C ALA A 16 -20.05 -10.61 5.03
N ALA A 17 -20.62 -9.71 5.83
CA ALA A 17 -22.03 -9.75 6.21
C ALA A 17 -22.98 -9.62 5.01
N ALA A 18 -22.65 -8.75 4.05
CA ALA A 18 -23.41 -8.64 2.81
C ALA A 18 -23.36 -9.92 1.98
N LEU A 19 -22.21 -10.61 1.93
CA LEU A 19 -22.09 -11.91 1.25
C LEU A 19 -22.93 -13.00 1.93
N ILE A 20 -23.02 -12.99 3.26
CA ILE A 20 -23.92 -13.87 4.02
C ILE A 20 -25.38 -13.56 3.64
N LEU A 21 -25.81 -12.31 3.75
CA LEU A 21 -27.18 -11.91 3.45
C LEU A 21 -27.58 -12.22 2.01
N ASN A 22 -26.68 -11.97 1.05
CA ASN A 22 -26.89 -12.26 -0.38
C ASN A 22 -26.93 -13.75 -0.70
N SER A 23 -26.60 -14.63 0.25
CA SER A 23 -26.81 -16.07 0.08
C SER A 23 -28.23 -16.51 0.39
N ALA A 24 -29.03 -15.67 1.08
CA ALA A 24 -30.40 -16.00 1.44
C ALA A 24 -31.28 -16.33 0.22
N GLY A 25 -32.23 -17.23 0.42
CA GLY A 25 -33.29 -17.49 -0.53
C GLY A 25 -34.27 -16.31 -0.63
N SER A 26 -35.38 -16.52 -1.35
CA SER A 26 -36.44 -15.51 -1.53
C SER A 26 -37.11 -15.05 -0.22
N ASP A 27 -36.95 -15.80 0.86
CA ASP A 27 -37.46 -15.47 2.19
C ASP A 27 -36.54 -14.53 2.98
N GLY A 28 -35.35 -14.20 2.46
CA GLY A 28 -34.38 -13.34 3.13
C GLY A 28 -33.74 -13.95 4.37
N ILE A 29 -33.87 -15.27 4.56
CA ILE A 29 -33.31 -16.00 5.68
C ILE A 29 -32.17 -16.89 5.18
N VAL A 30 -31.02 -16.85 5.86
CA VAL A 30 -29.83 -17.63 5.48
C VAL A 30 -29.82 -18.97 6.22
N SER A 31 -29.91 -20.05 5.47
CA SER A 31 -29.72 -21.41 5.99
C SER A 31 -28.26 -21.87 5.89
N ARG A 32 -27.93 -22.95 6.60
CA ARG A 32 -26.61 -23.61 6.48
C ARG A 32 -26.34 -24.14 5.07
N LYS A 33 -27.38 -24.46 4.30
CA LYS A 33 -27.23 -24.91 2.90
C LYS A 33 -26.85 -23.74 2.00
N ASP A 34 -27.47 -22.59 2.22
CA ASP A 34 -27.26 -21.37 1.45
C ASP A 34 -25.83 -20.89 1.61
N ILE A 35 -25.35 -20.80 2.87
CA ILE A 35 -23.98 -20.36 3.13
C ILE A 35 -22.96 -21.36 2.59
N ARG A 36 -23.20 -22.68 2.70
CA ARG A 36 -22.30 -23.69 2.12
C ARG A 36 -22.17 -23.50 0.61
N THR A 37 -23.28 -23.22 -0.07
CA THR A 37 -23.29 -22.96 -1.51
C THR A 37 -22.51 -21.68 -1.82
N LYS A 38 -22.71 -20.61 -1.04
CA LYS A 38 -21.98 -19.36 -1.20
C LYS A 38 -20.48 -19.52 -0.98
N LEU A 39 -20.07 -20.29 0.03
CA LEU A 39 -18.65 -20.54 0.33
C LEU A 39 -17.92 -21.25 -0.81
N LEU A 40 -18.61 -22.07 -1.62
CA LEU A 40 -18.02 -22.70 -2.80
C LEU A 40 -17.64 -21.69 -3.89
N SER A 41 -18.24 -20.50 -3.91
CA SER A 41 -17.92 -19.44 -4.87
C SER A 41 -16.91 -18.41 -4.35
N LEU A 42 -16.40 -18.59 -3.13
CA LEU A 42 -15.47 -17.68 -2.47
C LEU A 42 -14.12 -18.37 -2.28
N GLU A 43 -13.05 -17.59 -2.31
CA GLU A 43 -11.68 -18.07 -2.15
C GLU A 43 -10.92 -17.23 -1.10
N GLY A 44 -9.81 -17.79 -0.61
CA GLY A 44 -8.89 -17.12 0.31
C GLY A 44 -9.54 -16.56 1.57
N THR A 45 -9.01 -15.43 2.03
CA THR A 45 -9.44 -14.76 3.27
C THR A 45 -10.91 -14.35 3.26
N GLU A 46 -11.48 -14.03 2.09
CA GLU A 46 -12.90 -13.65 1.99
C GLU A 46 -13.81 -14.85 2.36
N ARG A 47 -13.47 -16.05 1.87
CA ARG A 47 -14.19 -17.29 2.24
C ARG A 47 -14.07 -17.58 3.73
N GLU A 48 -12.86 -17.48 4.28
CA GLU A 48 -12.59 -17.79 5.69
C GLU A 48 -13.31 -16.83 6.64
N LEU A 49 -13.33 -15.53 6.31
CA LEU A 49 -14.05 -14.53 7.08
C LEU A 49 -15.56 -14.77 7.02
N VAL A 50 -16.12 -15.05 5.84
CA VAL A 50 -17.55 -15.34 5.68
C VAL A 50 -17.97 -16.59 6.47
N ASP A 51 -17.19 -17.67 6.41
CA ASP A 51 -17.47 -18.90 7.16
C ASP A 51 -17.38 -18.68 8.67
N THR A 52 -16.33 -18.00 9.13
CA THR A 52 -16.11 -17.73 10.55
C THR A 52 -17.18 -16.79 11.12
N LEU A 53 -17.55 -15.75 10.36
CA LEU A 53 -18.63 -14.83 10.72
C LEU A 53 -19.98 -15.54 10.78
N TYR A 54 -20.30 -16.38 9.79
CA TYR A 54 -21.53 -17.16 9.81
C TYR A 54 -21.59 -18.08 11.03
N ARG A 55 -20.51 -18.80 11.34
CA ARG A 55 -20.43 -19.66 12.54
C ARG A 55 -20.54 -18.87 13.84
N PHE A 56 -20.03 -17.64 13.88
CA PHE A 56 -20.19 -16.75 15.02
C PHE A 56 -21.66 -16.35 15.23
N ILE A 57 -22.39 -16.05 14.16
CA ILE A 57 -23.82 -15.70 14.21
C ILE A 57 -24.67 -16.93 14.55
N ASP A 58 -24.48 -18.04 13.85
CA ASP A 58 -25.23 -19.29 14.01
C ASP A 58 -25.09 -19.86 15.44
N ARG A 59 -23.90 -19.77 16.07
CA ARG A 59 -23.71 -20.22 17.46
C ARG A 59 -24.49 -19.42 18.49
N ARG A 60 -24.86 -18.17 18.18
CA ARG A 60 -25.66 -17.32 19.05
C ARG A 60 -27.12 -17.80 19.11
N ASP A 61 -27.60 -18.44 18.05
CA ASP A 61 -28.93 -19.04 17.95
C ASP A 61 -28.81 -20.57 17.97
N SER A 62 -28.67 -21.17 19.15
CA SER A 62 -28.39 -22.61 19.35
C SER A 62 -29.51 -23.58 18.91
N ALA A 63 -30.48 -23.14 18.12
CA ALA A 63 -31.58 -23.96 17.63
C ALA A 63 -31.12 -24.97 16.55
N ARG A 64 -31.73 -26.17 16.56
CA ARG A 64 -31.41 -27.27 15.62
C ARG A 64 -31.67 -26.94 14.14
N SER A 65 -32.39 -25.84 13.89
CA SER A 65 -32.75 -25.29 12.58
C SER A 65 -32.39 -23.80 12.47
N ALA A 66 -31.33 -23.37 13.17
CA ALA A 66 -30.90 -21.97 13.25
C ALA A 66 -30.90 -21.31 11.87
N ARG A 67 -31.65 -20.22 11.80
CA ARG A 67 -31.98 -19.48 10.60
C ARG A 67 -31.45 -18.08 10.82
N VAL A 68 -30.39 -17.73 10.12
CA VAL A 68 -29.74 -16.43 10.31
C VAL A 68 -30.56 -15.38 9.58
N THR A 69 -31.17 -14.46 10.33
CA THR A 69 -31.92 -13.34 9.78
C THR A 69 -31.03 -12.12 9.60
N LYS A 70 -31.52 -11.13 8.87
CA LYS A 70 -30.86 -9.81 8.80
C LYS A 70 -30.65 -9.20 10.19
N ALA A 71 -31.60 -9.36 11.11
CA ALA A 71 -31.50 -8.80 12.45
C ALA A 71 -30.33 -9.44 13.24
N ASP A 72 -30.12 -10.74 13.08
CA ASP A 72 -29.00 -11.45 13.71
C ASP A 72 -27.66 -10.99 13.15
N ILE A 73 -27.60 -10.77 11.82
CA ILE A 73 -26.42 -10.22 11.15
C ILE A 73 -26.12 -8.81 11.66
N ASP A 74 -27.11 -7.93 11.71
CA ASP A 74 -26.95 -6.54 12.15
C ASP A 74 -26.52 -6.49 13.64
N ALA A 75 -27.09 -7.35 14.50
CA ALA A 75 -26.71 -7.46 15.90
C ALA A 75 -25.28 -8.01 16.09
N ALA A 76 -24.84 -8.92 15.23
CA ALA A 76 -23.48 -9.42 15.24
C ALA A 76 -22.49 -8.37 14.73
N LEU A 77 -22.85 -7.63 13.66
CA LEU A 77 -22.03 -6.52 13.15
C LEU A 77 -21.80 -5.45 14.21
N ALA A 78 -22.85 -5.06 14.95
CA ALA A 78 -22.72 -4.10 16.03
C ALA A 78 -21.72 -4.58 17.10
N PHE A 79 -21.86 -5.83 17.54
CA PHE A 79 -20.95 -6.43 18.52
C PHE A 79 -19.50 -6.53 18.00
N ILE A 80 -19.30 -6.95 16.75
CA ILE A 80 -17.96 -7.11 16.17
C ILE A 80 -17.25 -5.76 16.10
N ARG A 81 -17.94 -4.72 15.62
CA ARG A 81 -17.37 -3.37 15.52
C ARG A 81 -16.90 -2.89 16.89
N THR A 82 -17.77 -2.92 17.90
CA THR A 82 -17.45 -2.37 19.21
C THR A 82 -16.47 -3.23 20.00
N GLU A 83 -16.74 -4.54 20.12
CA GLU A 83 -16.01 -5.41 21.06
C GLU A 83 -14.79 -6.09 20.44
N LEU A 84 -14.78 -6.28 19.12
CA LEU A 84 -13.71 -7.03 18.43
C LEU A 84 -12.80 -6.14 17.57
N VAL A 85 -13.19 -4.90 17.27
CA VAL A 85 -12.40 -3.96 16.45
C VAL A 85 -12.10 -2.68 17.24
N ASP A 86 -13.09 -1.84 17.53
CA ASP A 86 -12.92 -0.52 18.13
C ASP A 86 -12.19 -0.58 19.49
N ARG A 87 -12.47 -1.60 20.31
CA ARG A 87 -11.80 -1.79 21.62
C ARG A 87 -10.28 -1.96 21.53
N PHE A 88 -9.75 -2.31 20.35
CA PHE A 88 -8.34 -2.54 20.13
C PHE A 88 -7.62 -1.35 19.50
N ASP A 89 -8.33 -0.35 18.98
CA ASP A 89 -7.76 0.90 18.44
C ASP A 89 -7.64 1.92 19.57
N LEU A 90 -6.63 1.76 20.44
CA LEU A 90 -6.58 2.44 21.74
C LEU A 90 -6.30 3.94 21.63
N ASP A 91 -5.63 4.36 20.57
CA ASP A 91 -5.21 5.74 20.32
C ASP A 91 -5.96 6.40 19.14
N ASN A 92 -6.92 5.69 18.54
CA ASN A 92 -7.70 6.12 17.37
C ASN A 92 -6.83 6.47 16.15
N ASN A 93 -5.64 5.90 16.01
CA ASN A 93 -4.79 6.06 14.82
C ASN A 93 -4.85 4.83 13.88
N GLY A 94 -5.76 3.89 14.17
CA GLY A 94 -5.91 2.65 13.45
C GLY A 94 -5.14 1.51 14.14
N LEU A 95 -5.40 0.29 13.69
CA LEU A 95 -4.87 -0.90 14.36
C LEU A 95 -3.41 -1.15 13.98
N SER A 96 -2.55 -1.12 14.99
CA SER A 96 -1.15 -1.56 14.93
C SER A 96 -1.02 -3.09 14.88
N GLU A 97 0.14 -3.62 14.46
CA GLU A 97 0.36 -5.07 14.44
C GLU A 97 0.22 -5.72 15.84
N ASP A 98 0.64 -5.02 16.89
CA ASP A 98 0.55 -5.51 18.28
C ASP A 98 -0.90 -5.51 18.79
N GLU A 99 -1.73 -4.58 18.33
CA GLU A 99 -3.17 -4.59 18.59
C GLU A 99 -3.85 -5.72 17.81
N VAL A 100 -3.52 -5.87 16.52
CA VAL A 100 -4.04 -6.95 15.67
C VAL A 100 -3.68 -8.33 16.24
N ALA A 101 -2.47 -8.51 16.77
CA ALA A 101 -2.04 -9.76 17.39
C ALA A 101 -2.93 -10.18 18.58
N ARG A 102 -3.48 -9.20 19.30
CA ARG A 102 -4.36 -9.39 20.47
C ARG A 102 -5.83 -9.59 20.11
N MET A 103 -6.24 -9.31 18.87
CA MET A 103 -7.61 -9.50 18.41
C MET A 103 -8.01 -10.98 18.36
N SER A 104 -9.31 -11.24 18.36
CA SER A 104 -9.87 -12.57 18.06
C SER A 104 -9.55 -13.01 16.63
N GLU A 105 -9.64 -14.31 16.35
CA GLU A 105 -9.45 -14.87 15.00
C GLU A 105 -10.36 -14.19 13.95
N LEU A 106 -11.61 -13.89 14.30
CA LEU A 106 -12.54 -13.16 13.43
C LEU A 106 -12.03 -11.74 13.13
N GLY A 107 -11.51 -11.04 14.14
CA GLY A 107 -10.90 -9.73 13.98
C GLY A 107 -9.65 -9.75 13.10
N LYS A 108 -8.78 -10.75 13.29
CA LYS A 108 -7.59 -10.96 12.45
C LYS A 108 -7.93 -11.24 10.99
N LEU A 109 -8.94 -12.07 10.73
CA LEU A 109 -9.45 -12.33 9.37
C LEU A 109 -10.02 -11.06 8.73
N ALA A 110 -10.75 -10.24 9.50
CA ALA A 110 -11.27 -8.96 9.01
C ALA A 110 -10.14 -8.00 8.62
N VAL A 111 -9.10 -7.89 9.44
CA VAL A 111 -7.89 -7.11 9.14
C VAL A 111 -7.18 -7.64 7.89
N SER A 112 -7.01 -8.95 7.77
CA SER A 112 -6.37 -9.57 6.61
C SER A 112 -7.14 -9.28 5.31
N LEU A 113 -8.48 -9.36 5.34
CA LEU A 113 -9.30 -9.00 4.18
C LEU A 113 -9.22 -7.50 3.89
N ALA A 114 -9.26 -6.65 4.92
CA ALA A 114 -9.13 -5.20 4.75
C ALA A 114 -7.82 -4.82 4.08
N ARG A 115 -6.70 -5.43 4.50
CA ARG A 115 -5.39 -5.26 3.85
C ARG A 115 -5.42 -5.71 2.40
N THR A 116 -5.99 -6.89 2.12
CA THR A 116 -6.11 -7.42 0.75
C THR A 116 -6.90 -6.49 -0.16
N LEU A 117 -8.05 -5.99 0.31
CA LEU A 117 -8.88 -5.05 -0.44
C LEU A 117 -8.17 -3.71 -0.67
N LYS A 118 -7.49 -3.19 0.36
CA LYS A 118 -6.73 -1.94 0.28
C LYS A 118 -5.56 -2.05 -0.69
N SER A 119 -4.88 -3.20 -0.73
CA SER A 119 -3.83 -3.48 -1.71
C SER A 119 -4.39 -3.60 -3.13
N ALA A 120 -5.58 -4.18 -3.31
CA ALA A 120 -6.23 -4.32 -4.61
C ALA A 120 -6.71 -2.98 -5.19
N THR A 121 -7.06 -2.01 -4.34
CA THR A 121 -7.48 -0.66 -4.75
C THR A 121 -6.36 0.38 -4.66
N ALA A 122 -5.15 -0.03 -4.27
CA ALA A 122 -4.01 0.87 -4.20
C ALA A 122 -3.72 1.45 -5.60
N PRO A 123 -3.44 2.76 -5.70
CA PRO A 123 -3.08 3.36 -6.98
C PRO A 123 -1.81 2.69 -7.51
N THR A 124 -1.78 2.45 -8.82
CA THR A 124 -0.63 1.88 -9.55
C THR A 124 -0.30 2.74 -10.76
N GLY A 125 0.90 2.56 -11.29
CA GLY A 125 1.42 3.19 -12.50
C GLY A 125 1.33 4.70 -12.45
N GLU A 126 0.64 5.28 -13.42
CA GLU A 126 0.47 6.72 -13.55
C GLU A 126 -0.31 7.33 -12.36
N ALA A 127 -1.36 6.67 -11.87
CA ALA A 127 -2.13 7.18 -10.73
C ALA A 127 -1.29 7.25 -9.45
N LEU A 128 -0.41 6.26 -9.24
CA LEU A 128 0.54 6.28 -8.12
C LEU A 128 1.56 7.40 -8.27
N SER A 129 2.11 7.57 -9.47
CA SER A 129 3.06 8.63 -9.81
C SER A 129 2.47 10.03 -9.61
N GLN A 130 1.20 10.25 -10.01
CA GLN A 130 0.50 11.51 -9.77
C GLN A 130 0.37 11.82 -8.28
N LYS A 131 0.04 10.81 -7.45
CA LYS A 131 -0.04 10.99 -5.99
C LYS A 131 1.33 11.30 -5.37
N ILE A 132 2.38 10.62 -5.83
CA ILE A 132 3.78 10.95 -5.47
C ILE A 132 4.12 12.40 -5.86
N GLY A 133 3.69 12.85 -7.05
CA GLY A 133 3.91 14.21 -7.52
C GLY A 133 3.22 15.29 -6.67
N VAL A 134 2.03 15.00 -6.13
CA VAL A 134 1.35 15.88 -5.18
C VAL A 134 2.15 16.00 -3.89
N LEU A 135 2.62 14.87 -3.34
CA LEU A 135 3.43 14.83 -2.11
C LEU A 135 4.83 15.44 -2.31
N ALA A 136 5.41 15.35 -3.50
CA ALA A 136 6.71 15.92 -3.81
C ALA A 136 6.67 17.42 -4.14
N LYS A 137 5.49 18.03 -4.25
CA LYS A 137 5.35 19.43 -4.67
C LYS A 137 5.98 20.39 -3.67
N GLY A 138 6.95 21.18 -4.13
CA GLY A 138 7.66 22.15 -3.30
C GLY A 138 8.92 21.61 -2.63
N LEU A 139 9.11 20.29 -2.63
CA LEU A 139 10.33 19.66 -2.15
C LEU A 139 11.47 19.82 -3.17
N SER A 140 12.70 19.89 -2.66
CA SER A 140 13.91 19.95 -3.47
C SER A 140 14.94 18.93 -3.01
N PHE A 141 15.83 18.51 -3.91
CA PHE A 141 16.94 17.66 -3.54
C PHE A 141 18.22 18.50 -3.49
N ASP A 142 18.87 18.54 -2.33
CA ASP A 142 20.08 19.36 -2.09
C ASP A 142 21.08 18.63 -1.19
N GLY A 143 22.37 18.94 -1.33
CA GLY A 143 23.45 18.47 -0.44
C GLY A 143 23.81 16.97 -0.48
N TYR A 144 22.98 16.11 -1.05
CA TYR A 144 23.28 14.68 -1.20
C TYR A 144 23.82 14.36 -2.61
N TYR A 145 24.77 13.41 -2.69
CA TYR A 145 25.59 13.14 -3.88
C TYR A 145 26.39 14.34 -4.43
N GLY A 146 26.63 15.37 -3.61
CA GLY A 146 27.34 16.58 -4.04
C GLY A 146 26.46 17.61 -4.74
N THR A 147 25.13 17.40 -4.79
CA THR A 147 24.20 18.33 -5.44
C THR A 147 24.28 19.71 -4.82
N GLU A 148 24.51 20.74 -5.65
CA GLU A 148 24.39 22.14 -5.29
C GLU A 148 23.20 22.77 -6.03
N GLY A 149 22.35 23.52 -5.32
CA GLY A 149 21.37 24.42 -5.95
C GLY A 149 19.93 23.91 -6.01
N GLY A 150 19.56 22.91 -5.20
CA GLY A 150 18.16 22.50 -5.00
C GLY A 150 17.43 22.13 -6.28
N VAL A 151 17.71 20.93 -6.82
CA VAL A 151 17.07 20.48 -8.07
C VAL A 151 15.64 20.05 -7.79
N ARG A 152 14.70 20.51 -8.66
CA ARG A 152 13.28 20.20 -8.52
C ARG A 152 13.01 18.72 -8.74
N ILE A 153 12.23 18.17 -7.82
CA ILE A 153 11.77 16.79 -7.87
C ILE A 153 10.54 16.70 -8.77
N GLN A 154 10.52 15.72 -9.67
CA GLN A 154 9.40 15.42 -10.56
C GLN A 154 8.91 13.99 -10.34
N PRO A 155 7.59 13.73 -10.41
CA PRO A 155 7.09 12.36 -10.41
C PRO A 155 7.54 11.61 -11.67
N PHE A 156 7.82 10.33 -11.52
CA PHE A 156 8.26 9.46 -12.61
C PHE A 156 7.38 8.20 -12.69
N HIS A 157 7.10 7.77 -13.92
CA HIS A 157 6.40 6.52 -14.22
C HIS A 157 6.87 5.95 -15.57
N ALA A 158 7.10 4.64 -15.60
CA ALA A 158 7.24 3.86 -16.82
C ALA A 158 6.60 2.47 -16.67
N ALA A 159 5.74 2.10 -17.61
CA ALA A 159 5.13 0.77 -17.65
C ALA A 159 6.17 -0.27 -18.10
N ALA A 160 6.34 -1.35 -17.32
CA ALA A 160 7.44 -2.31 -17.56
C ALA A 160 7.14 -3.78 -17.18
N LYS A 161 6.14 -4.07 -16.33
CA LYS A 161 5.82 -5.43 -15.83
C LYS A 161 7.02 -6.14 -15.17
N LEU A 162 7.76 -5.42 -14.36
CA LEU A 162 8.95 -5.89 -13.66
C LEU A 162 8.58 -6.81 -12.48
N THR A 163 9.29 -7.93 -12.39
CA THR A 163 9.32 -8.78 -11.20
C THR A 163 10.45 -8.43 -10.25
N GLN A 164 11.53 -7.79 -10.73
CA GLN A 164 12.68 -7.35 -9.92
C GLN A 164 13.28 -6.07 -10.53
N LEU A 165 13.82 -5.19 -9.69
CA LEU A 165 14.50 -3.97 -10.11
C LEU A 165 16.01 -4.19 -10.13
N THR A 166 16.54 -4.51 -11.31
CA THR A 166 17.98 -4.58 -11.58
C THR A 166 18.43 -3.41 -12.44
N GLN A 167 19.75 -3.17 -12.50
CA GLN A 167 20.33 -2.17 -13.40
C GLN A 167 19.92 -2.40 -14.87
N ASP A 168 19.90 -3.66 -15.33
CA ASP A 168 19.46 -4.01 -16.69
C ASP A 168 17.96 -3.74 -16.90
N ALA A 169 17.13 -4.07 -15.91
CA ALA A 169 15.70 -3.81 -15.97
C ALA A 169 15.40 -2.30 -16.05
N LEU A 170 16.10 -1.49 -15.24
CA LEU A 170 16.02 -0.03 -15.28
C LEU A 170 16.45 0.49 -16.66
N ARG A 171 17.62 0.03 -17.15
CA ARG A 171 18.19 0.44 -18.44
C ARG A 171 17.24 0.12 -19.61
N ALA A 172 16.66 -1.08 -19.62
CA ALA A 172 15.69 -1.50 -20.63
C ALA A 172 14.39 -0.69 -20.56
N THR A 173 13.87 -0.46 -19.35
CA THR A 173 12.63 0.31 -19.11
C THR A 173 12.77 1.75 -19.59
N LEU A 174 13.91 2.37 -19.29
CA LEU A 174 14.24 3.74 -19.69
C LEU A 174 14.72 3.86 -21.15
N LYS A 175 14.87 2.74 -21.87
CA LYS A 175 15.39 2.69 -23.25
C LYS A 175 16.77 3.35 -23.39
N LEU A 176 17.61 3.18 -22.37
CA LEU A 176 18.96 3.75 -22.35
C LEU A 176 19.85 3.06 -23.39
N THR A 177 20.67 3.87 -24.06
CA THR A 177 21.63 3.41 -25.09
C THR A 177 23.04 3.28 -24.51
N ASN A 178 24.01 2.83 -25.31
CA ASN A 178 25.43 2.75 -24.90
C ASN A 178 26.16 4.11 -24.93
N ARG A 179 25.42 5.21 -24.77
CA ARG A 179 26.03 6.54 -24.75
C ARG A 179 26.48 6.89 -23.33
N PRO A 180 27.56 7.67 -23.16
CA PRO A 180 28.06 8.03 -21.83
C PRO A 180 27.02 8.67 -20.90
N GLU A 181 26.13 9.51 -21.41
CA GLU A 181 25.04 10.13 -20.64
C GLU A 181 23.96 9.14 -20.16
N HIS A 182 23.96 7.92 -20.71
CA HIS A 182 23.04 6.85 -20.40
C HIS A 182 23.68 5.72 -19.58
N GLU A 183 24.94 5.89 -19.18
CA GLU A 183 25.63 5.00 -18.26
C GLU A 183 25.02 5.14 -16.86
N ILE A 184 24.78 4.02 -16.17
CA ILE A 184 24.29 4.05 -14.79
C ILE A 184 25.53 4.04 -13.89
N ALA A 185 25.98 5.23 -13.47
CA ALA A 185 27.17 5.37 -12.63
C ALA A 185 26.96 4.91 -11.20
N ARG A 186 25.72 5.00 -10.69
CA ARG A 186 25.33 4.46 -9.38
C ARG A 186 23.98 3.77 -9.48
N PHE A 187 23.86 2.65 -8.77
CA PHE A 187 22.61 1.92 -8.58
C PHE A 187 22.64 1.26 -7.20
N GLU A 188 21.93 1.83 -6.24
CA GLU A 188 21.97 1.40 -4.84
C GLU A 188 20.59 1.52 -4.17
N SER A 189 20.43 0.95 -2.97
CA SER A 189 19.20 1.13 -2.18
C SER A 189 18.90 2.61 -2.00
N ALA A 190 17.65 3.00 -2.21
CA ALA A 190 17.21 4.38 -2.05
C ALA A 190 17.21 4.87 -0.60
N ASP A 191 17.39 4.00 0.41
CA ASP A 191 17.20 4.37 1.81
C ASP A 191 18.01 5.60 2.23
N ARG A 192 19.31 5.64 1.88
CA ARG A 192 20.15 6.79 2.24
C ARG A 192 19.74 8.05 1.49
N CYS A 193 19.34 7.91 0.23
CA CYS A 193 18.88 9.01 -0.62
C CYS A 193 17.56 9.61 -0.10
N LEU A 194 16.60 8.77 0.29
CA LEU A 194 15.33 9.19 0.87
C LEU A 194 15.50 9.79 2.28
N GLN A 195 16.44 9.28 3.08
CA GLN A 195 16.77 9.90 4.37
C GLN A 195 17.42 11.27 4.20
N ALA A 196 18.28 11.42 3.19
CA ALA A 196 18.86 12.72 2.87
C ALA A 196 17.79 13.73 2.43
N LEU A 197 16.78 13.29 1.67
CA LEU A 197 15.64 14.14 1.32
C LEU A 197 14.92 14.69 2.57
N ILE A 198 14.66 13.85 3.57
CA ILE A 198 14.08 14.31 4.85
C ILE A 198 15.03 15.29 5.54
N HIS A 199 16.32 14.94 5.62
CA HIS A 199 17.31 15.71 6.34
C HIS A 199 17.42 17.15 5.83
N VAL A 200 17.38 17.36 4.51
CA VAL A 200 17.41 18.69 3.87
C VAL A 200 16.26 19.58 4.33
N HIS A 201 15.12 18.99 4.71
CA HIS A 201 13.94 19.72 5.13
C HIS A 201 13.72 19.72 6.66
N THR A 202 14.66 19.20 7.47
CA THR A 202 14.50 19.08 8.94
C THR A 202 14.06 20.37 9.61
N ASP A 203 14.63 21.49 9.20
CA ASP A 203 14.35 22.82 9.76
C ASP A 203 13.42 23.67 8.87
N MET A 204 12.71 23.02 7.92
CA MET A 204 11.83 23.68 6.96
C MET A 204 10.34 23.34 7.22
N PRO A 205 9.39 24.21 6.82
CA PRO A 205 7.96 23.92 6.91
C PRO A 205 7.54 22.61 6.19
N GLU A 206 8.31 22.19 5.20
CA GLU A 206 8.07 20.99 4.39
C GLU A 206 8.55 19.68 5.04
N TYR A 207 9.08 19.70 6.27
CA TYR A 207 9.59 18.49 6.95
C TYR A 207 8.58 17.33 6.99
N GLU A 208 7.38 17.59 7.51
CA GLU A 208 6.32 16.58 7.64
C GLU A 208 5.90 16.04 6.27
N GLN A 209 5.88 16.91 5.26
CA GLN A 209 5.57 16.53 3.89
C GLN A 209 6.65 15.60 3.29
N ALA A 210 7.93 15.86 3.58
CA ALA A 210 9.03 15.00 3.16
C ALA A 210 8.95 13.61 3.84
N GLU A 211 8.64 13.56 5.14
CA GLU A 211 8.40 12.30 5.86
C GLU A 211 7.22 11.53 5.26
N GLU A 212 6.10 12.22 5.00
CA GLU A 212 4.90 11.62 4.40
C GLU A 212 5.23 11.03 3.01
N LEU A 213 5.94 11.77 2.16
CA LEU A 213 6.35 11.29 0.84
C LEU A 213 7.20 10.02 0.94
N VAL A 214 8.23 10.02 1.80
CA VAL A 214 9.12 8.87 1.96
C VAL A 214 8.35 7.65 2.48
N GLN A 215 7.49 7.85 3.48
CA GLN A 215 6.67 6.78 4.04
C GLN A 215 5.67 6.25 2.99
N PHE A 216 5.07 7.13 2.19
CA PHE A 216 4.17 6.76 1.10
C PHE A 216 4.89 5.90 0.05
N MET A 217 6.07 6.33 -0.41
CA MET A 217 6.88 5.55 -1.35
C MET A 217 7.26 4.18 -0.78
N LYS A 218 7.72 4.10 0.47
CA LYS A 218 8.07 2.82 1.13
C LYS A 218 6.88 1.88 1.33
N THR A 219 5.66 2.44 1.44
CA THR A 219 4.45 1.65 1.60
C THR A 219 3.95 1.06 0.28
N HIS A 220 4.13 1.79 -0.83
CA HIS A 220 3.53 1.44 -2.12
C HIS A 220 4.52 0.88 -3.16
N LEU A 221 5.83 1.02 -2.91
CA LEU A 221 6.87 0.56 -3.82
C LEU A 221 7.76 -0.47 -3.13
N ARG A 222 8.05 -1.56 -3.84
CA ARG A 222 9.06 -2.54 -3.43
C ARG A 222 10.38 -2.27 -4.15
N GLU A 223 11.48 -2.74 -3.57
CA GLU A 223 12.82 -2.65 -4.15
C GLU A 223 13.21 -1.22 -4.56
N LEU A 224 13.03 -0.26 -3.66
CA LEU A 224 13.38 1.14 -3.93
C LEU A 224 14.90 1.31 -4.14
N HIS A 225 15.27 1.87 -5.28
CA HIS A 225 16.65 2.16 -5.67
C HIS A 225 16.84 3.62 -6.08
N ALA A 226 18.02 4.15 -5.78
CA ALA A 226 18.54 5.39 -6.32
C ALA A 226 19.52 5.06 -7.46
N ALA A 227 19.30 5.67 -8.64
CA ALA A 227 20.13 5.47 -9.82
C ALA A 227 20.53 6.80 -10.43
N ILE A 228 21.83 7.02 -10.63
CA ILE A 228 22.37 8.22 -11.26
C ILE A 228 22.84 7.86 -12.68
N LEU A 229 22.40 8.64 -13.67
CA LEU A 229 22.81 8.49 -15.06
C LEU A 229 23.92 9.48 -15.43
N GLY A 230 24.83 9.03 -16.27
CA GLY A 230 25.99 9.78 -16.74
C GLY A 230 27.26 9.40 -15.99
N ARG A 231 28.38 9.46 -16.70
CA ARG A 231 29.72 9.37 -16.12
C ARG A 231 30.21 10.75 -15.70
N ASP A 232 31.14 10.77 -14.75
CA ASP A 232 31.88 11.98 -14.38
C ASP A 232 32.80 12.37 -15.55
N ASP A 233 32.30 13.27 -16.39
CA ASP A 233 32.96 13.73 -17.62
C ASP A 233 32.63 15.22 -17.85
N PRO A 234 33.65 16.10 -17.83
CA PRO A 234 33.46 17.53 -18.03
C PRO A 234 32.75 17.91 -19.34
N GLU A 235 32.79 17.05 -20.38
CA GLU A 235 32.12 17.29 -21.66
C GLU A 235 30.59 17.02 -21.61
N LEU A 236 30.11 16.25 -20.63
CA LEU A 236 28.70 15.90 -20.49
C LEU A 236 27.90 16.92 -19.66
N GLY A 237 28.58 17.91 -19.08
CA GLY A 237 28.00 18.86 -18.13
C GLY A 237 27.95 18.28 -16.71
N SER A 238 27.69 19.15 -15.74
CA SER A 238 27.69 18.81 -14.32
C SER A 238 26.36 18.23 -13.82
N GLU A 239 25.27 18.34 -14.58
CA GLU A 239 23.94 17.89 -14.14
C GLU A 239 23.61 16.49 -14.65
N HIS A 240 23.45 15.56 -13.72
CA HIS A 240 23.21 14.14 -13.95
C HIS A 240 21.81 13.73 -13.48
N PRO A 241 21.00 13.04 -14.32
CA PRO A 241 19.68 12.57 -13.90
C PRO A 241 19.77 11.57 -12.75
N LEU A 242 19.02 11.84 -11.68
CA LEU A 242 18.81 10.92 -10.55
C LEU A 242 17.38 10.38 -10.57
N TYR A 243 17.26 9.07 -10.56
CA TYR A 243 16.00 8.35 -10.42
C TYR A 243 15.92 7.70 -9.04
N ILE A 244 14.90 8.02 -8.26
CA ILE A 244 14.59 7.35 -7.00
C ILE A 244 13.31 6.56 -7.22
N VAL A 245 13.45 5.30 -7.61
CA VAL A 245 12.36 4.51 -8.20
C VAL A 245 12.24 3.14 -7.54
N GLY A 246 11.03 2.60 -7.55
CA GLY A 246 10.73 1.24 -7.13
C GLY A 246 9.68 0.61 -8.02
N ILE A 247 9.27 -0.60 -7.67
CA ILE A 247 8.24 -1.35 -8.41
C ILE A 247 6.91 -1.28 -7.66
N ASP A 248 5.83 -0.94 -8.36
CA ASP A 248 4.48 -0.99 -7.78
C ASP A 248 3.89 -2.43 -7.79
N SER A 249 2.67 -2.60 -7.30
CA SER A 249 2.00 -3.92 -7.29
C SER A 249 1.65 -4.46 -8.68
N ALA A 250 1.65 -3.62 -9.72
CA ALA A 250 1.39 -3.99 -11.11
C ALA A 250 2.68 -4.24 -11.93
N GLY A 251 3.86 -4.08 -11.32
CA GLY A 251 5.15 -4.24 -11.98
C GLY A 251 5.61 -3.00 -12.76
N ASN A 252 5.02 -1.82 -12.55
CA ASN A 252 5.50 -0.60 -13.18
C ASN A 252 6.67 0.00 -12.39
N LEU A 253 7.54 0.71 -13.10
CA LEU A 253 8.60 1.50 -12.49
C LEU A 253 8.02 2.87 -12.14
N VAL A 254 8.01 3.21 -10.85
CA VAL A 254 7.38 4.44 -10.34
C VAL A 254 8.30 5.09 -9.30
N GLY A 255 8.31 6.42 -9.22
CA GLY A 255 9.04 7.12 -8.17
C GLY A 255 9.26 8.59 -8.49
N LEU A 256 10.47 9.05 -8.24
CA LEU A 256 10.91 10.43 -8.44
C LEU A 256 12.03 10.48 -9.49
N LYS A 257 12.06 11.57 -10.23
CA LYS A 257 13.17 11.99 -11.08
C LYS A 257 13.61 13.39 -10.64
N THR A 258 14.91 13.56 -10.45
CA THR A 258 15.55 14.85 -10.17
C THR A 258 16.91 14.89 -10.89
N GLY A 259 17.72 15.89 -10.59
CA GLY A 259 19.12 15.99 -11.02
C GLY A 259 20.05 16.00 -9.80
N VAL A 260 21.29 15.58 -10.04
CA VAL A 260 22.42 15.73 -9.14
C VAL A 260 23.46 16.56 -9.89
N VAL A 261 23.99 17.58 -9.24
CA VAL A 261 25.06 18.40 -9.82
C VAL A 261 26.39 17.92 -9.24
N TRP A 262 27.33 17.49 -10.09
CA TRP A 262 28.70 17.17 -9.69
C TRP A 262 29.62 18.34 -10.05
N THR A 263 30.29 18.89 -9.04
CA THR A 263 31.23 20.01 -9.15
C THR A 263 32.68 19.59 -9.01
#